data_AF-A0AAW1UHA8-F1
#
_entry.id   AF-A0AAW1UHA8-F1
#
_cell.length_a   1.000
_cell.length_b   1.000
_cell.length_c   1.000
_cell.angle_alpha   90.00
_cell.angle_beta   90.00
_cell.angle_gamma   90.00
#
_symmetry.space_group_name_H-M   'P 1'
#
loop_
_entity.id
_entity.type
_entity.pdbx_description
1 polymer ?
#
loop_
_entity_poly.entity_id
_entity_poly.type
_entity_poly.pdbx_seq_one_letter_code
_entity_poly.pdbx_strand_id
1 'polypeptide(L)'
;MNRIEAFEMWTLRRLLKIPWVDRITNEEVLRRAGVERVLLKNIKQRKISYLGHILRGNKYEILRLILVGKIEGRRGPGRKRHSWLCDIKNWCGVKNVGDIFALATEGQLRIIE
;
A
#
# COMPACT_ATOMS: atom_id res chain seq x y z
N MET A 1 5.82 1.07 7.92
CA MET A 1 4.79 1.86 7.20
C MET A 1 4.55 3.25 7.83
N ASN A 2 5.48 3.78 8.63
CA ASN A 2 5.27 5.05 9.36
C ASN A 2 5.61 6.33 8.58
N ARG A 3 6.31 6.24 7.45
CA ARG A 3 6.82 7.43 6.75
C ARG A 3 5.74 8.21 6.01
N ILE A 4 4.75 7.50 5.44
CA ILE A 4 3.64 8.15 4.72
C ILE A 4 2.73 8.89 5.71
N GLU A 5 2.43 8.29 6.86
CA GLU A 5 1.65 8.95 7.92
C GLU A 5 2.44 10.13 8.52
N ALA A 6 3.75 9.98 8.72
CA ALA A 6 4.59 11.10 9.15
C ALA A 6 4.61 12.24 8.11
N PHE A 7 4.63 11.91 6.82
CA PHE A 7 4.51 12.89 5.75
C PHE A 7 3.15 13.60 5.76
N GLU A 8 2.05 12.86 5.93
CA GLU A 8 0.71 13.43 6.08
C GLU A 8 0.62 14.39 7.28
N MET A 9 1.25 14.04 8.42
CA MET A 9 1.31 14.96 9.57
C MET A 9 2.15 16.20 9.28
N TRP A 10 3.28 16.03 8.59
CA TRP A 10 4.16 17.13 8.22
C TRP A 10 3.46 18.12 7.27
N THR A 11 2.72 17.63 6.27
CA THR A 11 1.97 18.48 5.34
C THR A 11 0.83 19.21 6.06
N LEU A 12 0.07 18.55 6.92
CA LEU A 12 -1.02 19.18 7.69
C LEU A 12 -0.49 20.27 8.63
N ARG A 13 0.59 20.01 9.36
CA ARG A 13 1.21 21.02 10.24
C ARG A 13 1.66 22.25 9.46
N ARG A 14 2.22 22.05 8.27
CA ARG A 14 2.67 23.15 7.41
C ARG A 14 1.51 23.94 6.81
N LEU A 15 0.43 23.25 6.40
CA LEU A 15 -0.79 23.86 5.89
C LEU A 15 -1.47 24.74 6.95
N LEU A 16 -1.58 24.23 8.17
CA LEU A 16 -2.16 24.93 9.31
C LEU A 16 -1.19 25.95 9.97
N LYS A 17 0.03 26.08 9.44
CA LYS A 17 1.09 26.95 9.97
C LYS A 17 1.38 26.72 11.46
N ILE A 18 1.30 25.48 11.92
CA ILE A 18 1.57 25.12 13.31
C ILE A 18 3.08 25.13 13.54
N PRO A 19 3.61 26.02 14.41
CA PRO A 19 5.02 26.03 14.73
C PRO A 19 5.35 24.82 15.62
N TRP A 20 6.60 24.35 15.55
CA TRP A 20 7.02 23.16 16.30
C TRP A 20 7.07 23.40 17.82
N VAL A 21 7.23 24.66 18.25
CA VAL A 21 7.31 25.06 19.66
C VAL A 21 6.01 24.79 20.42
N ASP A 22 4.88 24.81 19.72
CA ASP A 22 3.56 24.57 20.33
C ASP A 22 3.39 23.11 20.79
N ARG A 23 4.27 22.19 20.37
CA ARG A 23 4.29 20.77 20.76
C ARG A 23 2.92 20.08 20.68
N ILE A 24 2.09 20.49 19.73
CA ILE A 24 0.72 20.00 19.54
C ILE A 24 0.73 18.52 19.18
N THR A 25 -0.16 17.72 19.77
CA THR A 25 -0.32 16.29 19.47
C THR A 25 -0.84 16.06 18.05
N ASN A 26 -0.54 14.91 17.45
CA ASN A 26 -1.01 14.59 16.09
C ASN A 26 -2.54 14.49 16.01
N GLU A 27 -3.20 14.05 17.08
CA GLU A 27 -4.66 13.99 17.19
C GLU A 27 -5.28 15.39 17.09
N GLU A 28 -4.69 16.37 17.79
CA GLU A 28 -5.16 17.75 17.75
C GLU A 28 -4.91 18.40 16.38
N VAL A 29 -3.81 18.07 15.70
CA VAL A 29 -3.57 18.52 14.31
C VAL A 29 -4.65 18.01 13.37
N LEU A 30 -5.00 16.72 13.47
CA LEU A 30 -6.08 16.11 12.68
C LEU A 30 -7.44 16.76 12.98
N ARG A 31 -7.74 16.98 14.27
CA ARG A 31 -8.98 17.65 14.71
C ARG A 31 -9.09 19.06 14.15
N ARG A 32 -8.02 19.86 14.18
CA ARG A 32 -7.99 21.22 13.61
C ARG A 32 -8.13 21.23 12.09
N ALA A 33 -7.54 20.26 11.42
CA ALA A 33 -7.67 20.10 9.98
C ALA A 33 -9.07 19.58 9.58
N GLY A 34 -9.83 18.99 10.51
CA GLY A 34 -11.13 18.38 10.24
C GLY A 34 -11.02 17.13 9.34
N VAL A 35 -9.88 16.43 9.40
CA VAL A 35 -9.61 15.24 8.58
C VAL A 35 -9.15 14.08 9.43
N GLU A 36 -9.41 12.86 8.95
CA GLU A 36 -8.82 11.64 9.45
C GLU A 36 -7.58 11.25 8.62
N ARG A 37 -6.81 10.27 9.08
CA ARG A 37 -5.72 9.71 8.27
C ARG A 37 -6.27 8.95 7.08
N VAL A 38 -6.11 9.53 5.89
CA VAL A 38 -6.71 9.00 4.66
C VAL A 38 -5.64 8.57 3.67
N LEU A 39 -4.46 9.19 3.68
CA LEU A 39 -3.47 9.00 2.62
C LEU A 39 -3.01 7.55 2.52
N LEU A 40 -2.65 6.94 3.66
CA LEU A 40 -2.16 5.57 3.68
C LEU A 40 -3.23 4.58 3.24
N LYS A 41 -4.46 4.75 3.76
CA LYS A 41 -5.62 3.92 3.42
C LYS A 41 -5.90 3.98 1.92
N ASN A 42 -5.92 5.18 1.35
CA ASN A 42 -6.13 5.40 -0.07
C ASN A 42 -5.04 4.77 -0.94
N ILE A 43 -3.76 4.88 -0.55
CA ILE A 43 -2.65 4.26 -1.29
C ILE A 43 -2.78 2.73 -1.27
N LYS A 44 -3.07 2.13 -0.11
CA LYS A 44 -3.28 0.68 0.00
C LYS A 44 -4.42 0.22 -0.90
N GLN A 45 -5.57 0.91 -0.83
CA GLN A 45 -6.74 0.58 -1.62
C GLN A 45 -6.46 0.68 -3.13
N ARG A 46 -5.85 1.80 -3.58
CA ARG A 46 -5.52 2.00 -5.00
C ARG A 46 -4.54 0.95 -5.53
N LYS A 47 -3.53 0.56 -4.73
CA LYS A 47 -2.60 -0.51 -5.12
C LYS A 47 -3.32 -1.85 -5.32
N ILE A 48 -4.24 -2.21 -4.42
CA ILE A 48 -5.01 -3.47 -4.53
C ILE A 48 -5.97 -3.43 -5.72
N SER A 49 -6.71 -2.33 -5.89
CA SER A 49 -7.59 -2.15 -7.06
C SER A 49 -6.80 -2.26 -8.36
N TYR A 50 -5.60 -1.67 -8.42
CA TYR A 50 -4.73 -1.77 -9.59
C TYR A 50 -4.27 -3.20 -9.86
N LEU A 51 -3.93 -3.99 -8.84
CA LEU A 51 -3.65 -5.42 -9.00
C LEU A 51 -4.84 -6.15 -9.63
N GLY A 52 -6.06 -5.92 -9.12
CA GLY A 52 -7.28 -6.50 -9.69
C GLY A 52 -7.52 -6.08 -11.15
N HIS A 53 -7.14 -4.86 -11.54
CA HIS A 53 -7.20 -4.41 -12.94
C HIS A 53 -6.17 -5.11 -13.83
N ILE A 54 -4.93 -5.28 -13.35
CA ILE A 54 -3.88 -5.99 -14.10
C ILE A 54 -4.29 -7.44 -14.37
N LEU A 55 -4.89 -8.12 -13.39
CA LEU A 55 -5.25 -9.52 -13.52
C LEU A 55 -6.44 -9.76 -14.46
N ARG A 56 -7.44 -8.85 -14.44
CA ARG A 56 -8.68 -8.98 -15.23
C ARG A 56 -8.59 -8.44 -16.65
N GLY A 57 -7.70 -7.47 -16.93
CA GLY A 57 -7.68 -6.75 -18.21
C GLY A 57 -6.65 -7.25 -19.22
N ASN A 58 -7.07 -7.48 -20.47
CA ASN A 58 -6.17 -7.86 -21.58
C ASN A 58 -5.14 -6.76 -21.93
N LYS A 59 -5.42 -5.49 -21.59
CA LYS A 59 -4.50 -4.37 -21.81
C LYS A 59 -3.18 -4.52 -21.03
N TYR A 60 -3.16 -5.29 -19.94
CA TYR A 60 -2.01 -5.41 -19.04
C TYR A 60 -1.34 -6.79 -19.12
N GLU A 61 -1.44 -7.46 -20.26
CA GLU A 61 -0.94 -8.83 -20.45
C GLU A 61 0.54 -9.00 -20.06
N ILE A 62 1.41 -8.08 -20.50
CA ILE A 62 2.85 -8.10 -20.16
C ILE A 62 3.05 -7.99 -18.64
N LEU A 63 2.32 -7.07 -17.98
CA LEU A 63 2.43 -6.91 -16.53
C LEU A 63 1.90 -8.14 -15.80
N ARG A 64 0.82 -8.75 -16.28
CA ARG A 64 0.27 -10.00 -15.74
C ARG A 64 1.30 -11.13 -15.85
N LEU A 65 1.95 -11.26 -17.00
CA LEU A 65 3.00 -12.25 -17.23
C LEU A 65 4.19 -12.03 -16.28
N ILE A 66 4.62 -10.78 -16.07
CA ILE A 66 5.71 -10.47 -15.12
C ILE A 66 5.33 -10.80 -13.67
N LEU A 67 4.08 -10.55 -13.29
CA LEU A 67 3.62 -10.76 -11.91
C LEU A 67 3.38 -12.24 -11.57
N VAL A 68 2.76 -12.98 -12.48
CA VAL A 68 2.41 -14.40 -12.30
C VAL A 68 3.55 -15.32 -12.72
N GLY A 69 4.36 -14.89 -13.68
CA GLY A 69 5.43 -15.68 -14.27
C GLY A 69 6.50 -16.06 -13.25
N LYS A 70 6.89 -17.33 -13.29
CA LYS A 70 8.10 -17.81 -12.63
C LYS A 70 9.21 -17.81 -13.68
N ILE A 71 10.26 -17.04 -13.42
CA ILE A 71 11.46 -17.01 -14.25
C ILE A 71 12.36 -18.16 -13.81
N GLU A 72 12.94 -18.87 -14.77
CA GLU A 72 13.91 -19.91 -14.50
C GLU A 72 15.16 -19.35 -13.79
N GLY A 73 15.73 -20.16 -12.90
CA GLY A 73 16.89 -19.80 -12.10
C GLY A 73 16.56 -19.51 -10.63
N ARG A 74 17.60 -19.28 -9.83
CA ARG A 74 17.51 -19.02 -8.39
C ARG A 74 17.86 -17.57 -8.11
N ARG A 75 17.15 -16.96 -7.15
CA ARG A 75 17.52 -15.64 -6.64
C ARG A 75 18.84 -15.75 -5.89
N GLY A 76 19.71 -14.74 -6.02
CA GLY A 76 20.98 -14.69 -5.32
C GLY A 76 20.83 -14.74 -3.79
N PRO A 77 21.90 -15.12 -3.06
CA PRO A 77 21.90 -15.17 -1.60
C PRO A 77 21.70 -13.78 -0.97
N GLY A 78 21.12 -13.74 0.23
CA GLY A 78 20.90 -12.51 1.01
C GLY A 78 19.44 -12.06 1.13
N ARG A 79 19.23 -10.86 1.71
CA ARG A 79 17.90 -10.31 1.97
C ARG A 79 17.21 -9.89 0.67
N LYS A 80 16.03 -10.44 0.42
CA LYS A 80 15.18 -10.05 -0.72
C LYS A 80 14.76 -8.59 -0.60
N ARG A 81 14.75 -7.87 -1.73
CA ARG A 81 14.18 -6.53 -1.82
C ARG A 81 12.68 -6.56 -1.51
N HIS A 82 12.18 -5.50 -0.88
CA HIS A 82 10.77 -5.35 -0.61
C HIS A 82 10.02 -5.11 -1.93
N SER A 83 9.22 -6.09 -2.36
CA SER A 83 8.47 -5.99 -3.61
C SER A 83 7.08 -5.40 -3.40
N TRP A 84 6.44 -4.98 -4.50
CA TRP A 84 5.06 -4.53 -4.48
C TRP A 84 4.08 -5.63 -4.02
N LEU A 85 4.29 -6.88 -4.44
CA LEU A 85 3.48 -8.02 -3.95
C LEU A 85 3.72 -8.31 -2.47
N CYS A 86 4.92 -8.01 -1.94
CA CYS A 86 5.22 -8.12 -0.51
C CYS A 86 4.39 -7.12 0.31
N ASP A 87 4.22 -5.87 -0.17
CA ASP A 87 3.32 -4.88 0.44
C ASP A 87 1.90 -5.45 0.55
N ILE A 88 1.34 -5.89 -0.58
CA ILE A 88 -0.05 -6.37 -0.68
C ILE A 88 -0.26 -7.59 0.20
N LYS A 89 0.69 -8.54 0.17
CA LYS A 89 0.69 -9.72 1.04
C LYS A 89 0.59 -9.32 2.52
N ASN A 90 1.45 -8.39 2.95
CA ASN A 90 1.49 -7.94 4.34
C ASN A 90 0.21 -7.20 4.74
N TRP A 91 -0.39 -6.41 3.84
CA TRP A 91 -1.61 -5.65 4.12
C TRP A 91 -2.88 -6.49 4.10
N CYS A 92 -2.89 -7.63 3.40
CA CYS A 92 -4.07 -8.50 3.31
C CYS A 92 -3.97 -9.72 4.24
N GLY A 93 -2.86 -9.88 4.97
CA GLY A 93 -2.65 -11.01 5.87
C GLY A 93 -2.51 -12.37 5.17
N VAL A 94 -2.22 -12.38 3.86
CA VAL A 94 -2.19 -13.61 3.06
C VAL A 94 -0.84 -14.32 3.21
N LYS A 95 -0.81 -15.65 3.30
CA LYS A 95 0.42 -16.43 3.47
C LYS A 95 1.15 -16.69 2.14
N ASN A 96 0.44 -17.04 1.08
CA ASN A 96 1.03 -17.33 -0.23
C ASN A 96 0.68 -16.29 -1.29
N VAL A 97 1.56 -16.12 -2.27
CA VAL A 97 1.33 -15.18 -3.38
C VAL A 97 0.27 -15.70 -4.35
N GLY A 98 0.13 -17.03 -4.50
CA GLY A 98 -0.92 -17.64 -5.32
C GLY A 98 -2.33 -17.25 -4.87
N ASP A 99 -2.57 -17.32 -3.55
CA ASP A 99 -3.85 -16.96 -2.94
C ASP A 99 -4.21 -15.48 -3.21
N ILE A 100 -3.21 -14.58 -3.29
CA ILE A 100 -3.44 -13.17 -3.64
C ILE A 100 -4.05 -13.05 -5.04
N PHE A 101 -3.57 -13.84 -6.01
CA PHE A 101 -4.07 -13.78 -7.39
C PHE A 101 -5.50 -14.33 -7.50
N ALA A 102 -5.81 -15.42 -6.80
CA ALA A 102 -7.17 -15.97 -6.75
C ALA A 102 -8.15 -14.96 -6.15
N LEU A 103 -7.84 -14.46 -4.94
CA LEU A 103 -8.67 -13.49 -4.23
C LEU A 103 -8.83 -12.17 -4.99
N ALA A 104 -7.79 -11.71 -5.69
CA ALA A 104 -7.86 -10.49 -6.49
C ALA A 104 -8.70 -10.67 -7.77
N THR A 105 -8.72 -11.87 -8.35
CA THR A 105 -9.55 -12.18 -9.52
C THR A 105 -11.03 -12.27 -9.13
N GLU A 106 -11.31 -12.87 -7.97
CA GLU A 106 -12.65 -12.98 -7.38
C GLU A 106 -13.15 -11.66 -6.76
N GLY A 107 -12.31 -10.63 -6.65
CA GLY A 107 -12.65 -9.34 -6.05
C GLY A 107 -12.80 -9.37 -4.53
N GLN A 108 -12.30 -10.42 -3.87
CA GLN A 108 -12.40 -10.65 -2.42
C GLN A 108 -11.18 -10.15 -1.64
N LEU A 109 -10.13 -9.69 -2.32
CA LEU A 109 -8.92 -9.20 -1.68
C LEU A 109 -9.20 -7.90 -0.88
N ARG A 110 -9.12 -7.99 0.45
CA ARG A 110 -9.35 -6.87 1.37
C ARG A 110 -8.14 -6.66 2.28
N ILE A 111 -7.95 -5.40 2.66
CA ILE A 111 -6.93 -5.00 3.62
C ILE A 111 -7.40 -5.43 5.02
N ILE A 112 -6.51 -6.05 5.80
CA ILE A 112 -6.75 -6.25 7.23
C ILE A 112 -6.55 -4.90 7.94
N GLU A 113 -7.55 -4.48 8.72
CA GLU A 113 -7.48 -3.27 9.55
C GLU A 113 -6.52 -3.47 10.74
#